data_AF-A0A969A9Q9-F1
#
_entry.id   AF-A0A969A9Q9-F1
#
_cell.length_a   1.000
_cell.length_b   1.000
_cell.length_c   1.000
_cell.angle_alpha   90.00
_cell.angle_beta   90.00
_cell.angle_gamma   90.00
#
_symmetry.space_group_name_H-M   'P 1'
#
loop_
_entity.id
_entity.type
_entity.pdbx_description
1 polymer ?
#
loop_
_entity_poly.entity_id
_entity_poly.type
_entity_poly.pdbx_seq_one_letter_code
_entity_poly.pdbx_strand_id
1 'polypeptide(L)'
;MTIQAKHFDVRLNQWIHIDNNQTNQESLLQEKISNTLLERFLPNKKFSFGHMDAQVTAKQLENHPEGHSLLLSSKTRLLYGSPDCLEVIDQLCPDRKDRGAYGSIFLGGCRTAIDTELNVLVIDDSNGDNGGIINNEQAYKLTGDCYGQIADNVYRELTGHQDGDKYRVIQHRFGWTPEDGNDDKFRFGKGTFRPANLDKTLQYTGEDRPKIDVIIPISSFKGTDKDNPNSPTKPQIKPGLYKQKVWIGEKSQSELGKTAISQVLASFPKGIKDFTEKVELEAKKLAEAGKTRVN
;
A
#
# COMPACT_ATOMS: atom_id res chain seq x y z
N MET A 1 -5.87 11.42 13.65
CA MET A 1 -4.91 11.70 14.74
C MET A 1 -3.55 11.93 14.10
N THR A 2 -2.58 12.45 14.86
CA THR A 2 -1.19 12.64 14.41
C THR A 2 -0.27 12.07 15.48
N ILE A 3 0.59 11.12 15.13
CA ILE A 3 1.67 10.64 16.02
C ILE A 3 2.78 11.68 16.03
N GLN A 4 3.23 12.03 17.23
CA GLN A 4 4.44 12.80 17.47
C GLN A 4 5.46 11.88 18.15
N ALA A 5 6.52 11.54 17.42
CA ALA A 5 7.52 10.57 17.88
C ALA A 5 8.86 11.26 18.11
N LYS A 6 9.49 10.93 19.25
CA LYS A 6 10.83 11.42 19.61
C LYS A 6 11.91 10.56 18.98
N HIS A 7 13.06 11.14 18.69
CA HIS A 7 14.21 10.43 18.11
C HIS A 7 15.29 10.16 19.15
N PHE A 8 15.91 8.98 19.09
CA PHE A 8 17.02 8.60 19.97
C PHE A 8 18.14 7.90 19.19
N ASP A 9 19.36 7.96 19.72
CA ASP A 9 20.51 7.21 19.22
C ASP A 9 20.49 5.80 19.83
N VAL A 10 20.35 4.80 18.96
CA VAL A 10 20.24 3.38 19.33
C VAL A 10 21.54 2.84 19.94
N ARG A 11 22.70 3.36 19.53
CA ARG A 11 24.00 2.90 20.05
C ARG A 11 24.28 3.47 21.43
N LEU A 12 23.98 4.76 21.62
CA LEU A 12 24.22 5.48 22.87
C LEU A 12 23.09 5.30 23.88
N ASN A 13 21.93 4.81 23.44
CA ASN A 13 20.72 4.69 24.25
C ASN A 13 20.29 6.03 24.87
N GLN A 14 20.32 7.11 24.07
CA GLN A 14 20.06 8.48 24.51
C GLN A 14 19.18 9.23 23.52
N TRP A 15 18.32 10.10 24.05
CA TRP A 15 17.52 11.01 23.24
C TRP A 15 18.40 11.97 22.41
N ILE A 16 17.93 12.32 21.21
CA ILE A 16 18.62 13.28 20.34
C ILE A 16 18.08 14.68 20.61
N HIS A 17 18.97 15.60 20.99
CA HIS A 17 18.68 17.00 21.24
C HIS A 17 19.27 17.86 20.12
N ILE A 18 18.48 18.78 19.55
CA ILE A 18 18.90 19.64 18.42
C ILE A 18 19.77 20.82 18.84
N ASP A 19 19.80 21.15 20.13
CA ASP A 19 20.54 22.28 20.71
C ASP A 19 21.81 21.87 21.45
N ASN A 20 22.19 20.58 21.38
CA ASN A 20 23.30 19.98 22.13
C ASN A 20 23.17 20.05 23.67
N ASN A 21 22.01 20.41 24.21
CA ASN A 21 21.73 20.36 25.64
C ASN A 21 20.93 19.10 25.99
N GLN A 22 21.61 18.10 26.54
CA GLN A 22 21.04 16.79 26.89
C GLN A 22 19.93 16.82 27.96
N THR A 23 19.70 17.97 28.60
CA THR A 23 18.67 18.12 29.63
C THR A 23 17.42 18.85 29.13
N ASN A 24 17.52 19.55 27.99
CA ASN A 24 16.43 20.36 27.46
C ASN A 24 15.39 19.49 26.75
N GLN A 25 14.25 19.24 27.39
CA GLN A 25 13.17 18.44 26.82
C GLN A 25 12.53 19.09 25.58
N GLU A 26 12.59 20.42 25.45
CA GLU A 26 12.02 21.14 24.32
C GLU A 26 12.86 21.00 23.05
N SER A 27 14.15 20.67 23.19
CA SER A 27 15.06 20.48 22.07
C SER A 27 15.07 19.06 21.51
N LEU A 28 14.21 18.17 22.02
CA LEU A 28 14.11 16.82 21.51
C LEU A 28 13.74 16.82 20.02
N LEU A 29 14.54 16.12 19.22
CA LEU A 29 14.22 15.90 17.81
C LEU A 29 12.94 15.08 17.72
N GLN A 30 11.94 15.63 17.04
CA GLN A 30 10.63 15.03 16.90
C GLN A 30 10.17 15.00 15.45
N GLU A 31 9.47 13.94 15.09
CA GLU A 31 8.80 13.79 13.80
C GLU A 31 7.29 13.64 14.02
N LYS A 32 6.51 14.29 13.15
CA LYS A 32 5.07 14.10 13.07
C LYS A 32 4.73 13.21 11.89
N ILE A 33 3.99 12.14 12.14
CA ILE A 33 3.40 11.29 11.09
C ILE A 33 1.89 11.25 11.29
N SER A 34 1.15 11.33 10.18
CA SER A 34 -0.31 11.38 10.17
C SER A 34 -0.85 10.47 9.09
N ASN A 35 -2.11 10.07 9.24
CA ASN A 35 -2.83 9.18 8.30
C ASN A 35 -2.03 7.89 8.07
N THR A 36 -1.73 7.19 9.16
CA THR A 36 -0.97 5.96 9.13
C THR A 36 -1.81 4.78 9.62
N LEU A 37 -1.50 3.58 9.13
CA LEU A 37 -2.05 2.36 9.73
C LEU A 37 -1.57 2.17 11.17
N LEU A 38 -0.40 2.71 11.52
CA LEU A 38 0.08 2.69 12.89
C LEU A 38 -0.92 3.37 13.86
N GLU A 39 -1.45 4.53 13.49
CA GLU A 39 -2.49 5.22 14.27
C GLU A 39 -3.78 4.41 14.39
N ARG A 40 -4.15 3.70 13.33
CA ARG A 40 -5.38 2.90 13.31
C ARG A 40 -5.29 1.69 14.23
N PHE A 41 -4.16 0.97 14.23
CA PHE A 41 -3.99 -0.26 15.00
C PHE A 41 -3.55 0.00 16.44
N LEU A 42 -2.81 1.08 16.69
CA LEU A 42 -2.26 1.42 17.99
C LEU A 42 -2.68 2.85 18.39
N PRO A 43 -3.99 3.11 18.54
CA PRO A 43 -4.47 4.44 18.89
C PRO A 43 -3.96 4.86 20.28
N ASN A 44 -3.68 6.15 20.44
CA ASN A 44 -3.24 6.75 21.70
C ASN A 44 -1.94 6.17 22.30
N LYS A 45 -1.13 5.46 21.51
CA LYS A 45 0.19 4.98 21.93
C LYS A 45 1.27 6.02 21.64
N LYS A 46 2.32 5.99 22.46
CA LYS A 46 3.52 6.83 22.29
C LYS A 46 4.59 6.03 21.57
N PHE A 47 5.27 6.70 20.65
CA PHE A 47 6.29 6.08 19.82
C PHE A 47 7.57 6.89 19.83
N SER A 48 8.65 6.23 19.47
CA SER A 48 9.95 6.83 19.24
C SER A 48 10.63 6.17 18.04
N PHE A 49 11.58 6.90 17.46
CA PHE A 49 12.37 6.44 16.33
C PHE A 49 13.84 6.33 16.69
N GLY A 50 14.36 5.12 16.56
CA GLY A 50 15.78 4.85 16.45
C GLY A 50 16.22 4.82 14.99
N HIS A 51 17.53 4.95 14.77
CA HIS A 51 18.14 4.80 13.44
C HIS A 51 19.22 3.72 13.49
N MET A 52 19.23 2.86 12.48
CA MET A 52 20.31 1.91 12.24
C MET A 52 21.30 2.48 11.22
N ASP A 53 22.57 2.21 11.44
CA ASP A 53 23.64 2.36 10.45
C ASP A 53 24.48 1.08 10.43
N ALA A 54 25.55 1.06 9.62
CA ALA A 54 26.43 -0.09 9.49
C ALA A 54 27.18 -0.47 10.79
N GLN A 55 27.14 0.38 11.83
CA GLN A 55 27.82 0.17 13.11
C GLN A 55 26.87 -0.33 14.21
N VAL A 56 25.56 -0.33 13.97
CA VAL A 56 24.58 -0.85 14.94
C VAL A 56 24.65 -2.37 15.02
N THR A 57 24.84 -2.89 16.23
CA THR A 57 24.83 -4.33 16.52
C THR A 57 23.43 -4.82 16.86
N ALA A 58 23.19 -6.13 16.72
CA ALA A 58 21.92 -6.75 17.07
C ALA A 58 21.50 -6.48 18.54
N LYS A 59 22.46 -6.55 19.48
CA LYS A 59 22.19 -6.26 20.91
C LYS A 59 21.76 -4.82 21.14
N GLN A 60 22.28 -3.87 20.37
CA GLN A 60 21.88 -2.47 20.49
C GLN A 60 20.45 -2.22 20.00
N LEU A 61 19.85 -3.11 19.22
CA LEU A 61 18.43 -3.00 18.84
C LEU A 61 17.47 -3.19 20.02
N GLU A 62 17.97 -3.68 21.17
CA GLU A 62 17.21 -3.78 22.41
C GLU A 62 17.27 -2.47 23.24
N ASN A 63 18.12 -1.52 22.84
CA ASN A 63 18.28 -0.27 23.56
C ASN A 63 17.05 0.64 23.37
N HIS A 64 16.54 1.16 24.48
CA HIS A 64 15.62 2.29 24.47
C HIS A 64 15.71 3.08 25.79
N PRO A 65 15.73 4.44 25.77
CA PRO A 65 15.87 5.26 26.99
C PRO A 65 14.76 5.04 28.04
N GLU A 66 13.57 4.66 27.60
CA GLU A 66 12.39 4.38 28.44
C GLU A 66 12.00 2.88 28.44
N GLY A 67 12.86 1.98 27.96
CA GLY A 67 12.58 0.54 27.96
C GLY A 67 11.47 0.07 26.99
N HIS A 68 11.18 0.86 25.93
CA HIS A 68 10.30 0.43 24.86
C HIS A 68 10.93 -0.67 24.00
N SER A 69 10.09 -1.46 23.36
CA SER A 69 10.50 -2.56 22.48
C SER A 69 10.49 -2.14 21.02
N LEU A 70 11.39 -2.73 20.23
CA LEU A 70 11.40 -2.58 18.78
C LEU A 70 10.17 -3.27 18.17
N LEU A 71 9.30 -2.49 17.54
CA LEU A 71 8.03 -2.97 16.97
C LEU A 71 8.17 -3.30 15.47
N LEU A 72 8.67 -2.34 14.69
CA LEU A 72 8.73 -2.40 13.23
C LEU A 72 9.99 -1.72 12.72
N SER A 73 10.42 -2.04 11.50
CA SER A 73 11.47 -1.29 10.81
C SER A 73 11.11 -0.96 9.37
N SER A 74 11.62 0.17 8.89
CA SER A 74 11.46 0.61 7.51
C SER A 74 12.78 1.20 7.02
N LYS A 75 13.51 0.45 6.19
CA LYS A 75 14.89 0.75 5.82
C LYS A 75 15.73 0.89 7.09
N THR A 76 16.35 2.05 7.32
CA THR A 76 17.18 2.32 8.49
C THR A 76 16.40 2.81 9.70
N ARG A 77 15.10 3.07 9.56
CA ARG A 77 14.28 3.65 10.63
C ARG A 77 13.63 2.55 11.46
N LEU A 78 13.79 2.65 12.78
CA LEU A 78 13.34 1.66 13.75
C LEU A 78 12.24 2.28 14.63
N LEU A 79 11.04 1.70 14.62
CA LEU A 79 9.91 2.16 15.44
C LEU A 79 9.92 1.43 16.78
N TYR A 80 9.95 2.18 17.88
CA TYR A 80 9.83 1.63 19.22
C TYR A 80 8.52 2.10 19.88
N GLY A 81 7.97 1.25 20.73
CA GLY A 81 6.79 1.55 21.55
C GLY A 81 6.71 0.63 22.76
N SER A 82 5.73 0.88 23.63
CA SER A 82 5.53 0.11 24.84
C SER A 82 5.30 -1.39 24.55
N PRO A 83 5.70 -2.30 25.45
CA PRO A 83 5.62 -3.76 25.21
C PRO A 83 4.23 -4.29 24.83
N ASP A 84 3.17 -3.68 25.34
CA ASP A 84 1.78 -4.02 24.98
C ASP A 84 1.44 -3.76 23.51
N CYS A 85 2.17 -2.86 22.83
CA CYS A 85 2.04 -2.71 21.38
C CYS A 85 2.46 -3.98 20.62
N LEU A 86 3.35 -4.81 21.19
CA LEU A 86 3.79 -6.05 20.53
C LEU A 86 2.64 -7.04 20.39
N GLU A 87 1.67 -7.07 21.30
CA GLU A 87 0.54 -8.01 21.20
C GLU A 87 -0.27 -7.82 19.92
N VAL A 88 -0.43 -6.57 19.47
CA VAL A 88 -1.12 -6.23 18.21
C VAL A 88 -0.18 -6.45 17.02
N ILE A 89 1.08 -6.05 17.13
CA ILE A 89 2.07 -6.23 16.06
C ILE A 89 2.34 -7.71 15.77
N ASP A 90 2.32 -8.57 16.79
CA ASP A 90 2.51 -10.02 16.65
C ASP A 90 1.31 -10.67 15.95
N GLN A 91 0.10 -10.10 16.08
CA GLN A 91 -1.05 -10.57 15.32
C GLN A 91 -1.04 -10.11 13.86
N LEU A 92 -0.58 -8.88 13.60
CA LEU A 92 -0.43 -8.34 12.24
C LEU A 92 0.74 -9.00 11.50
N CYS A 93 1.88 -9.14 12.17
CA CYS A 93 3.16 -9.64 11.65
C CYS A 93 3.68 -10.77 12.56
N PRO A 94 3.05 -11.97 12.52
CA PRO A 94 3.42 -13.09 13.40
C PRO A 94 4.82 -13.62 13.09
N ASP A 95 5.27 -13.51 11.85
CA ASP A 95 6.68 -13.72 11.52
C ASP A 95 7.46 -12.42 11.77
N ARG A 96 8.49 -12.49 12.62
CA ARG A 96 9.31 -11.32 12.95
C ARG A 96 9.98 -10.68 11.72
N LYS A 97 10.25 -11.46 10.65
CA LYS A 97 10.81 -10.89 9.41
C LYS A 97 9.85 -9.91 8.74
N ASP A 98 8.54 -10.12 8.89
CA ASP A 98 7.49 -9.29 8.29
C ASP A 98 7.49 -7.88 8.90
N ARG A 99 7.94 -7.74 10.15
CA ARG A 99 8.07 -6.44 10.83
C ARG A 99 9.07 -5.50 10.15
N GLY A 100 10.10 -6.06 9.51
CA GLY A 100 11.04 -5.30 8.68
C GLY A 100 10.65 -5.21 7.21
N ALA A 101 10.02 -6.26 6.66
CA ALA A 101 9.57 -6.25 5.26
C ALA A 101 8.41 -5.27 5.03
N TYR A 102 7.50 -5.15 6.00
CA TYR A 102 6.25 -4.41 5.86
C TYR A 102 6.13 -3.19 6.77
N GLY A 103 7.13 -2.86 7.60
CA GLY A 103 7.06 -1.69 8.48
C GLY A 103 6.78 -0.38 7.74
N SER A 104 7.22 -0.26 6.48
CA SER A 104 6.91 0.90 5.63
C SER A 104 5.41 1.09 5.33
N ILE A 105 4.59 0.04 5.41
CA ILE A 105 3.12 0.07 5.22
C ILE A 105 2.44 0.70 6.43
N PHE A 106 2.97 0.48 7.63
CA PHE A 106 2.47 1.09 8.86
C PHE A 106 2.96 2.53 9.02
N LEU A 107 4.23 2.78 8.72
CA LEU A 107 4.91 4.05 9.03
C LEU A 107 4.69 5.16 8.02
N GLY A 108 4.47 4.84 6.74
CA GLY A 108 4.35 5.90 5.74
C GLY A 108 3.00 6.62 5.82
N GLY A 109 2.99 7.92 6.12
CA GLY A 109 1.75 8.69 6.08
C GLY A 109 1.09 8.68 4.71
N CYS A 110 -0.24 8.64 4.70
CA CYS A 110 -1.08 8.87 3.53
C CYS A 110 -1.48 10.35 3.44
N ARG A 111 -1.78 10.84 2.25
CA ARG A 111 -2.21 12.24 2.03
C ARG A 111 -3.56 12.48 2.68
N THR A 112 -4.47 11.53 2.51
CA THR A 112 -5.79 11.47 3.11
C THR A 112 -6.09 10.03 3.55
N ALA A 113 -7.07 9.88 4.42
CA ALA A 113 -7.60 8.57 4.78
C ALA A 113 -9.07 8.67 5.20
N ILE A 114 -9.79 7.58 5.03
CA ILE A 114 -11.14 7.37 5.54
C ILE A 114 -11.14 6.14 6.46
N ASP A 115 -12.07 6.10 7.41
CA ASP A 115 -12.28 4.97 8.33
C ASP A 115 -13.78 4.70 8.41
N THR A 116 -14.30 3.94 7.45
CA THR A 116 -15.74 3.81 7.20
C THR A 116 -16.13 2.38 6.88
N GLU A 117 -17.40 2.06 7.05
CA GLU A 117 -17.97 0.75 6.70
C GLU A 117 -18.13 0.63 5.18
N LEU A 118 -17.56 -0.43 4.61
CA LEU A 118 -17.55 -0.71 3.17
C LEU A 118 -17.95 -2.15 2.90
N ASN A 119 -18.57 -2.38 1.75
CA ASN A 119 -18.76 -3.71 1.18
C ASN A 119 -17.54 -4.04 0.30
N VAL A 120 -16.64 -4.87 0.83
CA VAL A 120 -15.37 -5.27 0.23
C VAL A 120 -15.55 -6.62 -0.47
N LEU A 121 -15.47 -6.64 -1.80
CA LEU A 121 -15.38 -7.90 -2.55
C LEU A 121 -13.92 -8.34 -2.63
N VAL A 122 -13.60 -9.45 -1.98
CA VAL A 122 -12.28 -10.09 -2.03
C VAL A 122 -12.25 -11.11 -3.14
N ILE A 123 -11.25 -11.01 -4.01
CA ILE A 123 -11.10 -11.86 -5.20
C ILE A 123 -9.75 -12.57 -5.16
N ASP A 124 -9.73 -13.86 -5.47
CA ASP A 124 -8.49 -14.56 -5.81
C ASP A 124 -8.05 -14.14 -7.21
N ASP A 125 -7.04 -13.29 -7.28
CA ASP A 125 -6.51 -12.72 -8.52
C ASP A 125 -5.75 -13.73 -9.39
N SER A 126 -5.63 -14.99 -8.98
CA SER A 126 -5.08 -16.07 -9.80
C SER A 126 -6.13 -16.79 -10.67
N ASN A 127 -7.40 -16.77 -10.26
CA ASN A 127 -8.46 -17.58 -10.89
C ASN A 127 -9.84 -16.90 -10.95
N GLY A 128 -10.01 -15.73 -10.32
CA GLY A 128 -11.25 -14.96 -10.29
C GLY A 128 -12.29 -15.45 -9.29
N ASP A 129 -11.99 -16.43 -8.42
CA ASP A 129 -12.90 -16.80 -7.35
C ASP A 129 -13.19 -15.58 -6.47
N ASN A 130 -14.47 -15.43 -6.13
CA ASN A 130 -15.01 -14.29 -5.40
C ASN A 130 -16.20 -14.72 -4.51
N GLY A 131 -16.32 -16.02 -4.21
CA GLY A 131 -17.43 -16.56 -3.43
C GLY A 131 -18.75 -16.64 -4.20
N GLY A 132 -18.70 -16.58 -5.54
CA GLY A 132 -19.87 -16.72 -6.41
C GLY A 132 -20.77 -15.48 -6.49
N ILE A 133 -20.26 -14.29 -6.15
CA ILE A 133 -21.01 -13.02 -6.23
C ILE A 133 -21.14 -12.52 -7.68
N ILE A 134 -20.05 -12.61 -8.44
CA ILE A 134 -19.98 -12.30 -9.86
C ILE A 134 -19.27 -13.43 -10.61
N ASN A 135 -19.39 -13.45 -11.94
CA ASN A 135 -18.70 -14.45 -12.76
C ASN A 135 -17.16 -14.33 -12.62
N ASN A 136 -16.48 -15.47 -12.46
CA ASN A 136 -15.03 -15.52 -12.24
C ASN A 136 -14.21 -14.86 -13.36
N GLU A 137 -14.62 -14.95 -14.62
CA GLU A 137 -13.91 -14.33 -15.74
C GLU A 137 -13.94 -12.79 -15.63
N GLN A 138 -15.09 -12.24 -15.23
CA GLN A 138 -15.22 -10.81 -14.95
C GLN A 138 -14.40 -10.41 -13.73
N ALA A 139 -14.51 -11.16 -12.62
CA ALA A 139 -13.74 -10.95 -11.41
C ALA A 139 -12.23 -10.88 -11.70
N TYR A 140 -11.71 -11.86 -12.44
CA TYR A 140 -10.32 -11.91 -12.86
C TYR A 140 -9.88 -10.67 -13.64
N LYS A 141 -10.72 -10.15 -14.55
CA LYS A 141 -10.43 -8.93 -15.33
C LYS A 141 -10.47 -7.64 -14.50
N LEU A 142 -11.17 -7.64 -13.37
CA LEU A 142 -11.27 -6.50 -12.46
C LEU A 142 -10.08 -6.42 -11.48
N THR A 143 -9.24 -7.46 -11.44
CA THR A 143 -8.12 -7.57 -10.52
C THR A 143 -6.80 -7.91 -11.20
N GLY A 144 -5.71 -7.82 -10.43
CA GLY A 144 -4.38 -8.28 -10.79
C GLY A 144 -3.47 -8.20 -9.56
N ASP A 145 -2.16 -8.39 -9.72
CA ASP A 145 -1.21 -8.33 -8.60
C ASP A 145 -1.30 -6.97 -7.87
N CYS A 146 -1.88 -7.00 -6.68
CA CYS A 146 -2.19 -5.84 -5.84
C CYS A 146 -2.98 -4.74 -6.57
N TYR A 147 -3.80 -5.09 -7.58
CA TYR A 147 -4.63 -4.16 -8.33
C TYR A 147 -6.12 -4.48 -8.16
N GLY A 148 -6.91 -3.47 -7.79
CA GLY A 148 -8.34 -3.60 -7.55
C GLY A 148 -9.14 -2.40 -8.06
N GLN A 149 -10.41 -2.35 -7.68
CA GLN A 149 -11.35 -1.29 -8.06
C GLN A 149 -11.90 -0.57 -6.84
N ILE A 150 -12.28 0.70 -7.03
CA ILE A 150 -12.96 1.52 -6.02
C ILE A 150 -14.18 2.20 -6.64
N ALA A 151 -15.32 2.15 -5.95
CA ALA A 151 -16.52 2.85 -6.39
C ALA A 151 -16.32 4.38 -6.37
N ASP A 152 -16.99 5.08 -7.28
CA ASP A 152 -16.80 6.53 -7.47
C ASP A 152 -17.04 7.35 -6.20
N ASN A 153 -18.09 7.04 -5.44
CA ASN A 153 -18.41 7.72 -4.20
C ASN A 153 -17.28 7.58 -3.16
N VAL A 154 -16.73 6.38 -3.00
CA VAL A 154 -15.63 6.11 -2.06
C VAL A 154 -14.34 6.77 -2.53
N TYR A 155 -14.09 6.75 -3.85
CA TYR A 155 -12.95 7.45 -4.45
C TYR A 155 -13.02 8.96 -4.17
N ARG A 156 -14.18 9.58 -4.37
CA ARG A 156 -14.40 11.01 -4.11
C ARG A 156 -14.21 11.36 -2.65
N GLU A 157 -14.76 10.56 -1.74
CA GLU A 157 -14.58 10.74 -0.29
C GLU A 157 -13.10 10.64 0.10
N LEU A 158 -12.41 9.59 -0.37
CA LEU A 158 -11.01 9.35 -0.04
C LEU A 158 -10.09 10.42 -0.60
N THR A 159 -10.31 10.89 -1.83
CA THR A 159 -9.37 11.77 -2.54
C THR A 159 -9.78 13.24 -2.55
N GLY A 160 -10.99 13.57 -2.10
CA GLY A 160 -11.58 14.91 -2.21
C GLY A 160 -11.96 15.30 -3.64
N HIS A 161 -12.05 14.34 -4.56
CA HIS A 161 -12.28 14.57 -5.99
C HIS A 161 -13.60 15.33 -6.26
N GLN A 162 -13.51 16.39 -7.07
CA GLN A 162 -14.62 17.25 -7.45
C GLN A 162 -15.00 17.06 -8.92
N ASP A 163 -16.18 17.54 -9.31
CA ASP A 163 -16.59 17.48 -10.72
C ASP A 163 -15.67 18.30 -11.61
N GLY A 164 -15.22 17.69 -12.71
CA GLY A 164 -14.24 18.28 -13.63
C GLY A 164 -12.79 17.84 -13.37
N ASP A 165 -12.51 17.24 -12.21
CA ASP A 165 -11.20 16.64 -11.95
C ASP A 165 -10.98 15.40 -12.84
N LYS A 166 -9.70 15.09 -13.10
CA LYS A 166 -9.33 13.86 -13.79
C LYS A 166 -9.19 12.71 -12.80
N TYR A 167 -9.88 11.60 -13.06
CA TYR A 167 -9.67 10.36 -12.32
C TYR A 167 -8.25 9.84 -12.49
N ARG A 168 -7.72 9.29 -11.40
CA ARG A 168 -6.37 8.74 -11.32
C ARG A 168 -6.42 7.39 -10.60
N VAL A 169 -5.48 6.52 -10.93
CA VAL A 169 -5.26 5.32 -10.11
C VAL A 169 -4.61 5.77 -8.81
N ILE A 170 -5.05 5.24 -7.68
CA ILE A 170 -4.47 5.57 -6.37
C ILE A 170 -3.63 4.42 -5.88
N GLN A 171 -2.45 4.70 -5.33
CA GLN A 171 -1.75 3.78 -4.46
C GLN A 171 -2.38 3.88 -3.07
N HIS A 172 -2.90 2.78 -2.57
CA HIS A 172 -3.58 2.76 -1.29
C HIS A 172 -2.87 1.88 -0.26
N ARG A 173 -3.22 2.12 0.99
CA ARG A 173 -2.98 1.22 2.12
C ARG A 173 -4.31 1.00 2.79
N PHE A 174 -4.50 -0.18 3.37
CA PHE A 174 -5.72 -0.46 4.10
C PHE A 174 -5.46 -1.36 5.30
N GLY A 175 -6.42 -1.37 6.22
CA GLY A 175 -6.44 -2.33 7.31
C GLY A 175 -7.74 -2.28 8.11
N TRP A 176 -7.99 -3.37 8.82
CA TRP A 176 -9.13 -3.53 9.73
C TRP A 176 -8.76 -4.48 10.88
N THR A 177 -9.53 -4.44 11.95
CA THR A 177 -9.36 -5.25 13.17
C THR A 177 -10.46 -6.32 13.28
N PRO A 178 -10.31 -7.31 14.18
CA PRO A 178 -11.34 -8.34 14.40
C PRO A 178 -12.74 -7.80 14.76
N GLU A 179 -12.82 -6.60 15.33
CA GLU A 179 -14.06 -5.98 15.79
C GLU A 179 -14.77 -5.17 14.70
N ASP A 180 -14.18 -5.06 13.51
CA ASP A 180 -14.63 -4.15 12.46
C ASP A 180 -15.72 -4.73 11.54
N GLY A 181 -16.10 -6.01 11.66
CA GLY A 181 -17.14 -6.59 10.81
C GLY A 181 -17.05 -8.10 10.63
N ASN A 182 -17.27 -8.55 9.38
CA ASN A 182 -17.40 -9.97 9.03
C ASN A 182 -16.09 -10.77 9.16
N ASP A 183 -14.93 -10.16 8.95
CA ASP A 183 -13.62 -10.82 9.14
C ASP A 183 -13.10 -10.54 10.55
N ASP A 184 -12.93 -11.61 11.33
CA ASP A 184 -12.58 -11.59 12.76
C ASP A 184 -11.05 -11.62 12.98
N LYS A 185 -10.29 -11.11 12.01
CA LYS A 185 -8.83 -11.13 12.00
C LYS A 185 -8.28 -9.74 11.72
N PHE A 186 -7.12 -9.46 12.29
CA PHE A 186 -6.33 -8.31 11.86
C PHE A 186 -5.90 -8.48 10.41
N ARG A 187 -6.19 -7.48 9.58
CA ARG A 187 -5.73 -7.43 8.18
C ARG A 187 -5.09 -6.10 7.90
N PHE A 188 -4.05 -6.14 7.08
CA PHE A 188 -3.48 -4.94 6.49
C PHE A 188 -2.96 -5.26 5.09
N GLY A 189 -2.82 -4.22 4.28
CA GLY A 189 -2.33 -4.41 2.93
C GLY A 189 -2.03 -3.12 2.21
N LYS A 190 -1.62 -3.30 0.96
CA LYS A 190 -1.35 -2.21 0.02
C LYS A 190 -1.67 -2.67 -1.38
N GLY A 191 -1.95 -1.71 -2.25
CA GLY A 191 -2.19 -1.98 -3.65
C GLY A 191 -2.49 -0.71 -4.41
N THR A 192 -3.16 -0.89 -5.53
CA THR A 192 -3.68 0.19 -6.34
C THR A 192 -5.16 0.02 -6.59
N PHE A 193 -5.91 1.12 -6.55
CA PHE A 193 -7.30 1.14 -6.95
C PHE A 193 -7.48 1.97 -8.20
N ARG A 194 -8.21 1.42 -9.17
CA ARG A 194 -8.79 2.18 -10.26
C ARG A 194 -10.24 2.57 -9.92
N PRO A 195 -10.62 3.85 -10.06
CA PRO A 195 -12.00 4.26 -9.93
C PRO A 195 -12.87 3.63 -11.03
N ALA A 196 -14.00 3.06 -10.64
CA ALA A 196 -14.94 2.41 -11.54
C ALA A 196 -16.39 2.64 -11.09
N ASN A 197 -17.32 2.65 -12.05
CA ASN A 197 -18.75 2.66 -11.76
C ASN A 197 -19.22 1.22 -11.53
N LEU A 198 -18.99 0.71 -10.32
CA LEU A 198 -19.23 -0.70 -10.00
C LEU A 198 -20.71 -1.08 -10.13
N ASP A 199 -21.63 -0.20 -9.74
CA ASP A 199 -23.07 -0.43 -9.87
C ASP A 199 -23.53 -0.70 -11.32
N LYS A 200 -22.87 -0.10 -12.32
CA LYS A 200 -23.18 -0.30 -13.74
C LYS A 200 -22.31 -1.36 -14.41
N THR A 201 -21.14 -1.64 -13.88
CA THR A 201 -20.14 -2.50 -14.53
C THR A 201 -20.32 -3.97 -14.14
N LEU A 202 -20.82 -4.24 -12.93
CA LEU A 202 -20.86 -5.59 -12.38
C LEU A 202 -22.05 -6.41 -12.90
N GLN A 203 -21.74 -7.60 -13.40
CA GLN A 203 -22.71 -8.64 -13.75
C GLN A 203 -22.74 -9.71 -12.65
N TYR A 204 -23.82 -9.73 -11.87
CA TYR A 204 -24.06 -10.69 -10.79
C TYR A 204 -24.52 -12.05 -11.34
N THR A 205 -24.12 -13.12 -10.66
CA THR A 205 -24.51 -14.51 -10.98
C THR A 205 -25.91 -14.86 -10.50
N GLY A 206 -26.40 -14.20 -9.44
CA GLY A 206 -27.70 -14.42 -8.82
C GLY A 206 -28.67 -13.23 -8.95
N GLU A 207 -29.86 -13.39 -8.37
CA GLU A 207 -30.86 -12.32 -8.30
C GLU A 207 -30.48 -11.22 -7.30
N ASP A 208 -29.77 -11.60 -6.23
CA ASP A 208 -29.21 -10.65 -5.28
C ASP A 208 -28.08 -9.84 -5.92
N ARG A 209 -28.12 -8.53 -5.72
CA ARG A 209 -27.19 -7.55 -6.30
C ARG A 209 -26.62 -6.70 -5.17
N PRO A 210 -25.79 -7.29 -4.30
CA PRO A 210 -25.26 -6.57 -3.17
C PRO A 210 -24.39 -5.40 -3.65
N LYS A 211 -24.46 -4.27 -2.94
CA LYS A 211 -23.58 -3.14 -3.21
C LYS A 211 -22.13 -3.55 -3.00
N ILE A 212 -21.23 -3.13 -3.90
CA ILE A 212 -19.78 -3.31 -3.75
C ILE A 212 -19.12 -1.94 -3.80
N ASP A 213 -18.43 -1.60 -2.72
CA ASP A 213 -17.75 -0.32 -2.55
C ASP A 213 -16.28 -0.38 -3.02
N VAL A 214 -15.61 -1.51 -2.77
CA VAL A 214 -14.24 -1.77 -3.23
C VAL A 214 -14.06 -3.24 -3.61
N ILE A 215 -13.15 -3.49 -4.55
CA ILE A 215 -12.71 -4.82 -4.96
C ILE A 215 -11.23 -4.94 -4.62
N ILE A 216 -10.86 -5.88 -3.75
CA ILE A 216 -9.48 -6.07 -3.28
C ILE A 216 -9.01 -7.48 -3.63
N PRO A 217 -7.92 -7.65 -4.40
CA PRO A 217 -7.37 -8.97 -4.66
C PRO A 217 -6.66 -9.54 -3.42
N ILE A 218 -6.63 -10.87 -3.29
CA ILE A 218 -5.91 -11.57 -2.20
C ILE A 218 -4.44 -11.15 -2.16
N SER A 219 -3.79 -10.94 -3.31
CA SER A 219 -2.41 -10.44 -3.38
C SER A 219 -2.17 -9.11 -2.65
N SER A 220 -3.18 -8.26 -2.46
CA SER A 220 -3.05 -6.99 -1.72
C SER A 220 -2.86 -7.19 -0.21
N PHE A 221 -3.36 -8.29 0.36
CA PHE A 221 -3.24 -8.60 1.78
C PHE A 221 -1.82 -9.04 2.13
N LYS A 222 -1.24 -8.43 3.16
CA LYS A 222 0.14 -8.68 3.60
C LYS A 222 0.16 -9.32 4.98
N GLY A 223 1.34 -9.78 5.39
CA GLY A 223 1.50 -10.56 6.62
C GLY A 223 0.92 -11.98 6.55
N THR A 224 0.46 -12.43 5.37
CA THR A 224 0.06 -13.82 5.12
C THR A 224 1.30 -14.68 4.83
N ASP A 225 1.16 -16.01 4.94
CA ASP A 225 2.16 -16.97 4.50
C ASP A 225 1.58 -17.96 3.50
N LYS A 226 0.76 -17.45 2.57
CA LYS A 226 0.12 -18.26 1.53
C LYS A 226 1.10 -19.11 0.71
N ASP A 227 2.35 -18.65 0.56
CA ASP A 227 3.41 -19.32 -0.19
C ASP A 227 4.28 -20.25 0.68
N ASN A 228 3.87 -20.55 1.92
CA ASN A 228 4.59 -21.46 2.80
C ASN A 228 4.56 -22.90 2.23
N PRO A 229 5.71 -23.53 1.97
CA PRO A 229 5.77 -24.88 1.38
C PRO A 229 5.16 -25.96 2.28
N ASN A 230 5.03 -25.70 3.59
CA ASN A 230 4.47 -26.64 4.57
C ASN A 230 2.97 -26.41 4.84
N SER A 231 2.31 -25.60 4.01
CA SER A 231 0.96 -25.04 4.18
C SER A 231 0.94 -23.70 4.93
N PRO A 232 -0.05 -22.84 4.64
CA PRO A 232 -0.21 -21.58 5.36
C PRO A 232 -0.50 -21.83 6.84
N THR A 233 0.31 -21.21 7.70
CA THR A 233 0.19 -21.23 9.16
C THR A 233 -0.54 -20.00 9.69
N LYS A 234 -0.73 -18.97 8.86
CA LYS A 234 -1.38 -17.71 9.21
C LYS A 234 -2.81 -17.68 8.66
N PRO A 235 -3.74 -16.93 9.31
CA PRO A 235 -5.09 -16.78 8.80
C PRO A 235 -5.08 -16.24 7.37
N GLN A 236 -5.64 -16.99 6.43
CA GLN A 236 -5.84 -16.53 5.06
C GLN A 236 -7.21 -15.86 4.95
N ILE A 237 -7.30 -14.77 4.20
CA ILE A 237 -8.60 -14.25 3.81
C ILE A 237 -9.13 -15.09 2.65
N LYS A 238 -10.42 -15.42 2.68
CA LYS A 238 -11.06 -16.18 1.61
C LYS A 238 -11.68 -15.22 0.59
N PRO A 239 -11.83 -15.63 -0.67
CA PRO A 239 -12.67 -14.89 -1.60
C PRO A 239 -14.11 -14.78 -1.09
N GLY A 240 -14.76 -13.64 -1.34
CA GLY A 240 -16.12 -13.40 -0.89
C GLY A 240 -16.42 -11.92 -0.63
N LEU A 241 -17.67 -11.65 -0.25
CA LEU A 241 -18.13 -10.31 0.13
C LEU A 241 -18.04 -10.11 1.64
N TYR A 242 -17.37 -9.04 2.04
CA TYR A 242 -17.17 -8.67 3.45
C TYR A 242 -17.76 -7.30 3.71
N LYS A 243 -18.66 -7.21 4.67
CA LYS A 243 -19.08 -5.94 5.23
C LYS A 243 -18.13 -5.61 6.38
N GLN A 244 -17.29 -4.60 6.20
CA GLN A 244 -16.19 -4.34 7.11
C GLN A 244 -15.98 -2.83 7.26
N LYS A 245 -15.74 -2.37 8.49
CA LYS A 245 -15.16 -1.06 8.72
C LYS A 245 -13.68 -1.09 8.35
N VAL A 246 -13.29 -0.29 7.36
CA VAL A 246 -11.94 -0.31 6.82
C VAL A 246 -11.32 1.08 6.90
N TRP A 247 -10.10 1.13 7.44
CA TRP A 247 -9.23 2.27 7.25
C TRP A 247 -8.59 2.17 5.87
N ILE A 248 -8.79 3.16 5.00
CA ILE A 248 -8.14 3.24 3.68
C ILE A 248 -7.44 4.58 3.56
N GLY A 249 -6.15 4.58 3.25
CA GLY A 249 -5.37 5.79 3.01
C GLY A 249 -4.88 5.90 1.57
N GLU A 250 -4.98 7.09 0.98
CA GLU A 250 -4.39 7.43 -0.31
C GLU A 250 -2.93 7.83 -0.12
N LYS A 251 -2.00 6.98 -0.57
CA LYS A 251 -0.57 7.24 -0.43
C LYS A 251 -0.07 8.21 -1.50
N SER A 252 -0.50 7.98 -2.74
CA SER A 252 -0.21 8.81 -3.90
C SER A 252 -1.21 8.49 -5.02
N GLN A 253 -1.26 9.35 -6.03
CA GLN A 253 -2.04 9.13 -7.25
C GLN A 253 -1.11 8.99 -8.44
N SER A 254 -1.57 8.30 -9.49
CA SER A 254 -0.88 8.24 -10.77
C SER A 254 -0.71 9.65 -11.34
N GLU A 255 0.48 9.94 -11.86
CA GLU A 255 0.79 11.21 -12.51
C GLU A 255 1.18 10.97 -13.97
N LEU A 256 0.77 11.89 -14.85
CA LEU A 256 1.22 11.90 -16.23
C LEU A 256 2.58 12.61 -16.29
N GLY A 257 3.65 11.81 -16.28
CA GLY A 257 5.00 12.30 -16.54
C GLY A 257 5.27 12.43 -18.04
N LYS A 258 6.05 13.44 -18.43
CA LYS A 258 6.72 13.46 -19.74
C LYS A 258 8.12 12.88 -19.57
N THR A 259 8.37 11.71 -20.15
CA THR A 259 9.72 11.15 -20.19
C THR A 259 10.37 11.56 -21.50
N ALA A 260 11.57 12.13 -21.45
CA ALA A 260 12.32 12.44 -22.66
C ALA A 260 12.67 11.13 -23.38
N ILE A 261 12.40 11.07 -24.69
CA ILE A 261 12.63 9.86 -25.50
C ILE A 261 14.09 9.38 -25.37
N SER A 262 15.04 10.29 -25.20
CA SER A 262 16.47 10.00 -24.99
C SER A 262 16.74 9.06 -23.81
N GLN A 263 15.94 9.10 -22.74
CA GLN A 263 16.12 8.20 -21.59
C GLN A 263 15.67 6.76 -21.89
N VAL A 264 14.61 6.61 -22.70
CA VAL A 264 14.17 5.30 -23.21
C VAL A 264 15.18 4.78 -24.23
N LEU A 265 15.69 5.65 -25.10
CA LEU A 265 16.67 5.28 -26.13
C LEU A 265 17.97 4.72 -25.53
N ALA A 266 18.45 5.35 -24.45
CA ALA A 266 19.65 4.90 -23.73
C ALA A 266 19.46 3.54 -23.02
N SER A 267 18.24 3.23 -22.60
CA SER A 267 17.93 2.00 -21.84
C SER A 267 17.65 0.79 -22.73
N PHE A 268 17.22 1.01 -23.99
CA PHE A 268 16.85 -0.06 -24.93
C PHE A 268 17.51 0.09 -26.32
N PRO A 269 18.84 0.26 -26.42
CA PRO A 269 19.52 0.54 -27.69
C PRO A 269 19.31 -0.55 -28.75
N LYS A 270 19.14 -1.82 -28.34
CA LYS A 270 18.88 -2.93 -29.26
C LYS A 270 17.42 -2.99 -29.75
N GLY A 271 16.45 -2.66 -28.90
CA GLY A 271 15.02 -2.70 -29.25
C GLY A 271 14.60 -1.60 -30.23
N ILE A 272 15.40 -0.54 -30.35
CA ILE A 272 15.17 0.53 -31.35
C ILE A 272 15.56 0.09 -32.75
N LYS A 273 16.51 -0.84 -32.89
CA LYS A 273 16.97 -1.34 -34.19
C LYS A 273 15.79 -1.91 -35.01
N ASP A 274 14.91 -2.66 -34.35
CA ASP A 274 13.71 -3.23 -34.95
C ASP A 274 12.66 -2.16 -35.33
N PHE A 275 12.70 -1.01 -34.65
CA PHE A 275 11.83 0.13 -34.97
C PHE A 275 12.39 0.96 -36.13
N THR A 276 13.72 1.08 -36.25
CA THR A 276 14.40 1.75 -37.37
C THR A 276 14.04 1.08 -38.69
N GLU A 277 13.99 -0.25 -38.75
CA GLU A 277 13.61 -0.98 -39.97
C GLU A 277 12.17 -0.65 -40.41
N LYS A 278 11.23 -0.47 -39.45
CA LYS A 278 9.86 -0.03 -39.76
C LYS A 278 9.81 1.41 -40.23
N VAL A 279 10.58 2.30 -39.61
CA VAL A 279 10.67 3.71 -40.02
C VAL A 279 11.27 3.84 -41.42
N GLU A 280 12.30 3.07 -41.75
CA GLU A 280 12.88 3.02 -43.10
C GLU A 280 11.89 2.49 -44.15
N LEU A 281 11.10 1.48 -43.80
CA LEU A 281 10.06 0.93 -44.67
C LEU A 281 8.96 1.96 -44.94
N GLU A 282 8.47 2.66 -43.91
CA GLU A 282 7.49 3.74 -44.03
C GLU A 282 8.05 4.92 -44.85
N ALA A 283 9.31 5.30 -44.62
CA ALA A 283 9.98 6.35 -45.38
C ALA A 283 10.12 6.00 -46.87
N LYS A 284 10.44 4.74 -47.19
CA LYS A 284 10.47 4.25 -48.58
C LYS A 284 9.09 4.30 -49.24
N LYS A 285 8.04 3.83 -48.55
CA LYS A 285 6.66 3.91 -49.05
C LYS A 285 6.21 5.35 -49.31
N LEU A 286 6.55 6.27 -48.42
CA LEU A 286 6.27 7.70 -48.58
C LEU A 286 7.02 8.31 -49.77
N ALA A 287 8.30 7.96 -49.94
CA ALA A 287 9.10 8.42 -51.07
C ALA A 287 8.57 7.90 -52.42
N GLU A 288 8.11 6.65 -52.47
CA GLU A 288 7.48 6.06 -53.66
C GLU A 288 6.13 6.70 -53.97
N ALA A 289 5.26 6.87 -52.96
CA ALA A 289 3.98 7.56 -53.12
C ALA A 289 4.14 9.04 -53.55
N GLY A 290 5.20 9.70 -53.11
CA GLY A 290 5.58 11.04 -53.55
C GLY A 290 6.01 11.09 -55.01
N LYS A 291 6.70 10.06 -55.51
CA LYS A 291 7.08 9.96 -56.93
C LYS A 291 5.89 9.68 -57.85
N THR A 292 4.89 8.92 -57.39
CA THR A 292 3.67 8.65 -58.17
C THR A 292 2.77 9.88 -58.34
N ARG A 293 2.89 10.90 -57.47
CA ARG A 293 2.11 12.14 -57.54
C ARG A 293 2.71 13.23 -58.44
N VAL A 294 3.89 13.01 -59.03
CA VAL A 294 4.63 13.99 -59.85
C VAL A 294 4.64 13.60 -61.34
N ASN A 295 3.92 12.55 -61.74
CA ASN A 295 3.68 12.17 -63.13
C ASN A 295 2.21 12.36 -63.51
#